data_AF-A0A942RCJ2-F1
#
_entry.id   AF-A0A942RCJ2-F1
#
_cell.length_a   1.000
_cell.length_b   1.000
_cell.length_c   1.000
_cell.angle_alpha   90.00
_cell.angle_beta   90.00
_cell.angle_gamma   90.00
#
_symmetry.space_group_name_H-M   'P 1'
#
loop_
_entity.id
_entity.type
_entity.pdbx_description
1 polymer ?
#
loop_
_entity_poly.entity_id
_entity_poly.type
_entity_poly.pdbx_seq_one_letter_code
_entity_poly.pdbx_strand_id
1 'polypeptide(L)'
;MLGTIALIVIIIYLVISCVLYFMDPEFSIFDANFKKIRGAITDTSIKHELKKQRWRRYIGYIFMIGTFFSFTIFFYGGFEKILWWLPNSWGTYNDDGDFISHRKYISFMLGFFLAIYVLADFLPKYRRSKIKDK
;
A
#
# COMPACT_ATOMS: atom_id res chain seq x y z
N MET A 1 -18.95 -8.41 16.67
CA MET A 1 -18.54 -7.02 17.01
C MET A 1 -17.08 -6.73 16.67
N LEU A 2 -16.12 -7.60 17.02
CA LEU A 2 -14.69 -7.40 16.69
C LEU A 2 -14.41 -7.19 15.19
N GLY A 3 -15.04 -7.96 14.31
CA GLY A 3 -14.86 -7.82 12.85
C GLY A 3 -15.34 -6.47 12.29
N THR A 4 -16.43 -5.91 12.84
CA THR A 4 -16.96 -4.62 12.41
C THR A 4 -16.06 -3.47 12.83
N ILE A 5 -15.52 -3.53 14.05
CA ILE A 5 -14.56 -2.52 14.56
C ILE A 5 -13.27 -2.57 13.73
N ALA A 6 -12.74 -3.77 13.45
CA ALA A 6 -11.55 -3.92 12.62
C ALA A 6 -11.74 -3.33 11.20
N LEU A 7 -12.90 -3.56 10.60
CA LEU A 7 -13.24 -3.04 9.27
C LEU A 7 -13.32 -1.50 9.26
N ILE A 8 -13.90 -0.90 10.31
CA ILE A 8 -13.94 0.57 10.46
C ILE A 8 -12.53 1.14 10.59
N VAL A 9 -11.65 0.50 11.38
CA VAL A 9 -10.26 0.93 11.53
C VAL A 9 -9.51 0.86 10.20
N ILE A 10 -9.71 -0.19 9.41
CA ILE A 10 -9.11 -0.35 8.08
C ILE A 10 -9.57 0.77 7.13
N ILE A 11 -10.88 1.09 7.14
CA ILE A 11 -11.42 2.18 6.31
C ILE A 11 -10.85 3.53 6.74
N ILE A 12 -10.81 3.83 8.04
CA ILE A 12 -10.22 5.07 8.56
C ILE A 12 -8.75 5.16 8.14
N TYR A 13 -8.00 4.06 8.27
CA TYR A 13 -6.61 4.00 7.85
C TYR A 13 -6.45 4.25 6.35
N LEU A 14 -7.30 3.67 5.50
CA LEU A 14 -7.30 3.92 4.05
C LEU A 14 -7.56 5.39 3.73
N VAL A 15 -8.55 6.00 4.38
CA VAL A 15 -8.89 7.41 4.17
C VAL A 15 -7.73 8.31 4.59
N ILE A 16 -7.15 8.07 5.77
CA ILE A 16 -5.99 8.84 6.26
C ILE A 16 -4.80 8.65 5.32
N SER A 17 -4.50 7.42 4.90
CA SER A 17 -3.39 7.14 3.99
C SER A 17 -3.58 7.83 2.65
N CYS A 18 -4.78 7.78 2.08
CA CYS A 18 -5.13 8.50 0.87
C CYS A 18 -4.96 10.01 1.04
N VAL A 19 -5.50 10.60 2.11
CA VAL A 19 -5.40 12.05 2.37
C VAL A 19 -3.94 12.47 2.55
N LEU A 20 -3.16 11.75 3.35
CA LEU A 20 -1.73 12.04 3.52
C LEU A 20 -0.96 11.92 2.21
N TYR A 21 -1.29 10.92 1.40
CA TYR A 21 -0.67 10.72 0.09
C TYR A 21 -1.04 11.80 -0.93
N PHE A 22 -2.27 12.32 -0.89
CA PHE A 22 -2.71 13.43 -1.74
C PHE A 22 -2.18 14.79 -1.27
N MET A 23 -2.12 15.01 0.05
CA MET A 23 -1.71 16.28 0.64
C MET A 23 -0.19 16.49 0.62
N ASP A 24 0.62 15.42 0.66
CA ASP A 24 2.07 15.56 0.74
C ASP A 24 2.82 14.85 -0.42
N PRO A 25 3.03 15.55 -1.56
CA PRO A 25 3.70 15.01 -2.75
C PRO A 25 5.15 14.53 -2.51
N GLU A 26 5.77 15.02 -1.44
CA GLU A 26 7.17 14.73 -1.10
C GLU A 26 7.36 13.33 -0.53
N PHE A 27 6.27 12.62 -0.23
CA PHE A 27 6.28 11.18 0.06
C PHE A 27 6.57 10.32 -1.18
N SER A 28 6.66 10.91 -2.38
CA SER A 28 7.09 10.18 -3.57
C SER A 28 8.57 9.78 -3.47
N ILE A 29 8.78 8.48 -3.25
CA ILE A 29 10.01 7.79 -2.82
C ILE A 29 11.22 7.93 -3.77
N PHE A 30 11.11 8.63 -4.89
CA PHE A 30 12.21 8.77 -5.85
C PHE A 30 12.43 10.22 -6.25
N ASP A 31 13.10 10.95 -5.36
CA ASP A 31 13.70 12.23 -5.71
C ASP A 31 15.03 11.97 -6.43
N ALA A 32 15.04 12.22 -7.74
CA ALA A 32 16.20 12.06 -8.63
C ALA A 32 17.36 13.04 -8.32
N ASN A 33 17.15 13.94 -7.36
CA ASN A 33 18.10 14.99 -6.99
C ASN A 33 19.27 14.54 -6.09
N PHE A 34 19.34 13.25 -5.70
CA PHE A 34 20.46 12.73 -4.92
C PHE A 34 21.82 12.84 -5.63
N LYS A 35 21.83 12.95 -6.96
CA LYS A 35 23.06 13.14 -7.73
C LYS A 35 23.68 14.54 -7.50
N LYS A 36 22.89 15.55 -7.12
CA LYS A 36 23.35 16.93 -6.91
C LYS A 36 23.89 17.16 -5.49
N ILE A 37 23.34 16.45 -4.50
CA ILE A 37 23.71 16.63 -3.08
C ILE A 37 25.03 15.93 -2.72
N ARG A 38 25.44 14.89 -3.46
CA ARG A 38 26.71 14.16 -3.23
C ARG A 38 27.96 15.04 -3.43
N GLY A 39 27.86 16.17 -4.14
CA GLY A 39 28.98 17.07 -4.41
C GLY A 39 29.27 18.13 -3.34
N ALA A 40 28.40 18.32 -2.35
CA ALA A 40 28.48 19.45 -1.40
C ALA A 40 28.54 18.99 0.06
N ILE A 41 29.31 17.94 0.36
CA ILE A 41 29.40 17.38 1.71
C ILE A 41 30.62 17.96 2.43
N THR A 42 30.41 19.09 3.12
CA THR A 42 31.32 19.57 4.17
C THR A 42 30.61 20.47 5.19
N ASP A 43 29.30 20.26 5.44
CA ASP A 43 28.57 21.10 6.38
C ASP A 43 27.65 20.28 7.30
N THR A 44 27.70 20.57 8.60
CA THR A 44 26.96 19.85 9.65
C THR A 44 25.45 20.09 9.56
N SER A 45 25.02 21.21 8.96
CA SER A 45 23.59 21.49 8.69
C SER A 45 22.97 20.49 7.71
N ILE A 46 23.74 20.01 6.72
CA ILE A 46 23.29 19.06 5.69
C ILE A 46 23.02 17.67 6.32
N LYS A 47 23.75 17.31 7.37
CA LYS A 47 23.59 16.02 8.06
C LYS A 47 22.23 15.91 8.77
N HIS A 48 21.70 17.01 9.30
CA HIS A 48 20.39 17.06 9.93
C HIS A 48 19.25 16.94 8.91
N GLU A 49 19.35 17.66 7.78
CA GLU A 49 18.41 17.57 6.66
C GLU A 49 18.36 16.15 6.05
N LEU A 50 19.51 15.50 5.87
CA LEU A 50 19.57 14.12 5.38
C LEU A 50 18.91 13.11 6.33
N LYS A 51 19.06 13.29 7.65
CA LYS A 51 18.40 12.43 8.65
C LYS A 51 16.88 12.61 8.62
N LYS A 52 16.40 13.85 8.51
CA LYS A 52 14.97 14.19 8.38
C LYS A 52 14.36 13.58 7.11
N GLN A 53 15.06 13.68 5.97
CA GLN A 53 14.62 13.04 4.72
C GLN A 53 14.61 11.51 4.77
N ARG A 54 15.53 10.88 5.52
CA ARG A 54 15.55 9.41 5.66
C ARG A 54 14.36 8.92 6.51
N TRP A 55 14.02 9.62 7.59
CA TRP A 55 12.83 9.31 8.40
C TRP A 55 11.53 9.44 7.61
N ARG A 56 11.39 10.49 6.80
CA ARG A 56 10.23 10.66 5.91
C ARG A 56 10.04 9.48 4.95
N ARG A 57 11.13 8.96 4.37
CA ARG A 57 11.09 7.76 3.52
C ARG A 57 10.59 6.52 4.25
N TYR A 58 11.04 6.27 5.48
CA TYR A 58 10.56 5.13 6.26
C TYR A 58 9.08 5.23 6.58
N ILE A 59 8.60 6.40 6.98
CA ILE A 59 7.17 6.65 7.19
C ILE A 59 6.39 6.35 5.90
N GLY A 60 6.95 6.73 4.75
CA GLY A 60 6.30 6.52 3.45
C GLY A 60 6.14 5.06 3.09
N TYR A 61 7.18 4.25 3.32
CA TYR A 61 7.09 2.81 3.14
C TYR A 61 6.05 2.17 4.06
N ILE A 62 5.98 2.59 5.34
CA ILE A 62 4.99 2.08 6.29
C ILE A 62 3.57 2.38 5.80
N PHE A 63 3.31 3.61 5.36
CA PHE A 63 2.01 4.00 4.80
C PHE A 63 1.67 3.23 3.52
N MET A 64 2.64 3.04 2.62
CA MET A 64 2.43 2.29 1.39
C MET A 64 2.09 0.82 1.67
N ILE A 65 2.84 0.18 2.57
CA ILE A 65 2.60 -1.21 2.98
C ILE A 65 1.25 -1.34 3.68
N GLY A 66 0.92 -0.43 4.60
CA GLY A 66 -0.37 -0.48 5.26
C GLY A 66 -1.53 -0.24 4.28
N THR A 67 -1.37 0.66 3.30
CA THR A 67 -2.38 0.90 2.26
C THR A 67 -2.60 -0.36 1.43
N PHE A 68 -1.51 -1.03 1.06
CA PHE A 68 -1.54 -2.29 0.32
C PHE A 68 -2.37 -3.37 1.03
N PHE A 69 -2.08 -3.64 2.30
CA PHE A 69 -2.83 -4.60 3.10
C PHE A 69 -4.28 -4.18 3.30
N SER A 70 -4.52 -2.89 3.52
CA SER A 70 -5.87 -2.38 3.74
C SER A 70 -6.76 -2.55 2.50
N PHE A 71 -6.24 -2.28 1.30
CA PHE A 71 -6.93 -2.55 0.04
C PHE A 71 -7.23 -4.05 -0.11
N THR A 72 -6.23 -4.90 0.14
CA THR A 72 -6.39 -6.36 0.01
C THR A 72 -7.50 -6.88 0.93
N ILE A 73 -7.52 -6.46 2.20
CA ILE A 73 -8.54 -6.90 3.17
C ILE A 73 -9.92 -6.31 2.83
N PHE A 74 -9.98 -5.05 2.42
CA PHE A 74 -11.24 -4.38 2.07
C PHE A 74 -11.94 -5.07 0.89
N PHE A 75 -11.19 -5.40 -0.16
CA PHE A 75 -11.73 -6.05 -1.34
C PHE A 75 -11.89 -7.57 -1.20
N TYR A 76 -11.18 -8.22 -0.28
CA TYR A 76 -11.28 -9.67 -0.03
C TYR A 76 -12.73 -10.11 0.15
N GLY A 77 -13.50 -9.44 1.03
CA GLY A 77 -14.90 -9.79 1.26
C GLY A 77 -15.81 -9.54 0.06
N GLY A 78 -15.47 -8.55 -0.77
CA GLY A 78 -16.16 -8.29 -2.05
C GLY A 78 -15.91 -9.41 -3.06
N PHE A 79 -14.64 -9.82 -3.23
CA PHE A 79 -14.27 -10.92 -4.12
C PHE A 79 -14.82 -12.26 -3.66
N GLU A 80 -14.84 -12.53 -2.36
CA GLU A 80 -15.47 -13.74 -1.83
C GLU A 80 -16.95 -13.81 -2.22
N LYS A 81 -17.68 -12.68 -2.14
CA LYS A 81 -19.07 -12.60 -2.60
C LYS A 81 -19.23 -12.73 -4.11
N ILE A 82 -18.30 -12.20 -4.91
CA ILE A 82 -18.33 -12.36 -6.38
C ILE A 82 -18.12 -13.83 -6.78
N LEU A 83 -17.27 -14.55 -6.04
CA LEU A 83 -17.01 -15.98 -6.22
C LEU A 83 -18.06 -16.87 -5.55
N TRP A 84 -19.30 -16.40 -5.39
CA TRP A 84 -20.40 -17.18 -4.80
C TRP A 84 -20.72 -18.48 -5.54
N TRP A 85 -20.40 -18.53 -6.83
CA TRP A 85 -20.57 -19.71 -7.68
C TRP A 85 -19.53 -20.80 -7.42
N LEU A 86 -18.44 -20.50 -6.71
CA LEU A 86 -17.43 -21.47 -6.29
C LEU A 86 -17.87 -22.13 -4.97
N PRO A 87 -18.05 -23.47 -4.94
CA PRO A 87 -18.42 -24.17 -3.72
C PRO A 87 -17.37 -23.99 -2.62
N ASN A 88 -17.81 -23.82 -1.38
CA ASN A 88 -16.89 -23.76 -0.24
C ASN A 88 -16.15 -25.08 0.00
N SER A 89 -16.69 -26.20 -0.50
CA SER A 89 -16.06 -27.54 -0.46
C SER A 89 -14.90 -27.68 -1.45
N TRP A 90 -14.71 -26.73 -2.37
CA TRP A 90 -13.53 -26.73 -3.22
C TRP A 90 -12.34 -26.16 -2.44
N GLY A 91 -11.41 -27.05 -2.12
CA GLY A 91 -10.22 -26.74 -1.34
C GLY A 91 -9.26 -27.91 -1.33
N THR A 92 -8.13 -27.71 -0.68
CA THR A 92 -7.15 -28.76 -0.39
C THR A 92 -6.88 -28.77 1.10
N TYR A 93 -6.62 -29.95 1.65
CA TYR A 93 -6.08 -30.07 3.00
C TYR A 93 -4.58 -29.81 2.95
N ASN A 94 -4.04 -29.07 3.92
CA ASN A 94 -2.59 -29.01 4.13
C ASN A 94 -2.11 -30.28 4.85
N ASP A 95 -0.79 -30.40 5.00
CA ASP A 95 -0.17 -31.53 5.70
C ASP A 95 -0.57 -31.62 7.18
N ASP A 96 -1.05 -30.50 7.77
CA ASP A 96 -1.54 -30.40 9.15
C ASP A 96 -3.04 -30.78 9.28
N GLY A 97 -3.74 -31.06 8.18
CA GLY A 97 -5.16 -31.42 8.18
C GLY A 97 -6.14 -30.24 8.18
N ASP A 98 -5.66 -29.01 8.05
CA ASP A 98 -6.48 -27.81 7.86
C ASP A 98 -6.98 -27.69 6.43
N PHE A 99 -8.28 -27.41 6.28
CA PHE A 99 -8.90 -27.20 4.97
C PHE A 99 -8.71 -25.77 4.47
N ILE A 100 -8.02 -25.63 3.33
CA ILE A 100 -7.82 -24.36 2.63
C ILE A 100 -8.80 -24.27 1.48
N SER A 101 -9.78 -23.37 1.58
CA SER A 101 -10.76 -23.13 0.51
C SER A 101 -10.13 -22.37 -0.67
N HIS A 102 -10.26 -22.92 -1.88
CA HIS A 102 -9.83 -22.25 -3.12
C HIS A 102 -10.54 -20.91 -3.31
N ARG A 103 -11.82 -20.81 -2.94
CA ARG A 103 -12.59 -19.56 -3.03
C ARG A 103 -11.93 -18.44 -2.22
N LYS A 104 -11.53 -18.73 -0.98
CA LYS A 104 -10.84 -17.76 -0.12
C LYS A 104 -9.47 -17.39 -0.69
N TYR A 105 -8.74 -18.38 -1.18
CA TYR A 105 -7.43 -18.17 -1.79
C TYR A 105 -7.49 -17.27 -3.03
N ILE A 106 -8.42 -17.55 -3.96
CA ILE A 106 -8.63 -16.73 -5.16
C ILE A 106 -9.10 -15.32 -4.78
N SER A 107 -9.98 -15.18 -3.79
CA SER A 107 -10.44 -13.87 -3.30
C SER A 107 -9.28 -13.02 -2.78
N PHE A 108 -8.37 -13.65 -2.02
CA PHE A 108 -7.16 -13.00 -1.55
C PHE A 108 -6.23 -12.59 -2.69
N MET A 109 -6.00 -13.48 -3.66
CA MET A 109 -5.18 -13.18 -4.84
C MET A 109 -5.73 -12.02 -5.65
N LEU A 110 -7.03 -11.97 -5.89
CA LEU A 110 -7.68 -10.85 -6.57
C LEU A 110 -7.51 -9.54 -5.80
N GLY A 111 -7.68 -9.57 -4.47
CA GLY A 111 -7.40 -8.43 -3.58
C GLY A 111 -5.97 -7.93 -3.70
N PHE A 112 -5.02 -8.86 -3.67
CA PHE A 112 -3.59 -8.59 -3.76
C PHE A 112 -3.21 -7.96 -5.10
N PHE A 113 -3.63 -8.56 -6.22
CA PHE A 113 -3.36 -8.02 -7.56
C PHE A 113 -4.02 -6.67 -7.80
N LEU A 114 -5.25 -6.46 -7.31
CA LEU A 114 -5.91 -5.16 -7.38
C LEU A 114 -5.14 -4.10 -6.59
N ALA A 115 -4.67 -4.42 -5.38
CA ALA A 115 -3.88 -3.52 -4.57
C ALA A 115 -2.56 -3.13 -5.26
N ILE A 116 -1.87 -4.08 -5.91
CA ILE A 116 -0.70 -3.80 -6.75
C ILE A 116 -1.08 -2.85 -7.89
N TYR A 117 -2.14 -3.16 -8.63
CA TYR A 117 -2.57 -2.37 -9.78
C TYR A 117 -2.90 -0.93 -9.39
N VAL A 118 -3.66 -0.73 -8.31
CA VAL A 118 -4.00 0.60 -7.79
C VAL A 118 -2.74 1.36 -7.41
N LEU A 119 -1.82 0.75 -6.64
CA LEU A 119 -0.57 1.42 -6.28
C LEU A 119 0.27 1.75 -7.52
N ALA A 120 0.38 0.81 -8.47
CA ALA A 120 1.19 0.94 -9.67
C ALA A 120 0.64 1.96 -10.68
N ASP A 121 -0.67 2.18 -10.76
CA ASP A 121 -1.27 3.17 -11.65
C ASP A 121 -1.27 4.58 -11.03
N PHE A 122 -1.49 4.69 -9.71
CA PHE A 122 -1.52 5.98 -9.01
C PHE A 122 -0.12 6.60 -8.82
N LEU A 123 0.90 5.79 -8.50
CA LEU A 123 2.29 6.24 -8.32
C LEU A 123 2.85 7.06 -9.53
N PRO A 124 2.79 6.56 -10.77
CA PRO A 124 3.35 7.24 -11.94
C PRO A 124 2.46 8.37 -12.46
N LYS A 125 1.13 8.28 -12.34
CA LYS A 125 0.21 9.36 -12.76
C LYS A 125 0.42 10.62 -11.94
N TYR A 126 0.60 10.48 -10.63
CA TYR A 126 0.90 11.60 -9.74
C TYR A 126 2.26 12.25 -10.05
N ARG A 127 3.27 11.44 -10.42
CA ARG A 127 4.57 11.97 -10.85
C ARG A 127 4.48 12.81 -12.13
N ARG A 128 3.64 12.39 -13.09
CA ARG A 128 3.50 13.09 -14.38
C ARG A 128 2.75 14.42 -14.26
N SER A 129 1.76 14.56 -13.38
CA SER A 129 1.07 15.85 -13.20
C SER A 129 2.03 16.90 -12.64
N LYS A 130 2.83 16.54 -11.64
CA LYS A 130 3.75 17.49 -10.98
C LYS A 130 4.92 17.96 -11.86
N ILE A 131 5.27 17.20 -12.92
CA ILE A 131 6.28 17.61 -13.91
C ILE A 131 5.70 18.60 -14.91
N LYS A 132 4.38 18.56 -15.18
CA LYS A 132 3.72 19.53 -16.06
C LYS A 132 3.46 20.88 -15.40
N ASP A 133 3.34 20.90 -14.07
CA ASP A 133 3.06 22.12 -13.29
C ASP A 133 4.33 22.88 -12.83
N LYS A 134 5.50 22.51 -13.35
CA LYS A 134 6.79 23.20 -13.14
C LYS A 134 7.37 23.67 -14.46
#